data_AF-A0A429EXM8-F1
#
_entry.id   AF-A0A429EXM8-F1
#
_cell.length_a   1.000
_cell.length_b   1.000
_cell.length_c   1.000
_cell.angle_alpha   90.00
_cell.angle_beta   90.00
_cell.angle_gamma   90.00
#
_symmetry.space_group_name_H-M   'P 1'
#
loop_
_entity.id
_entity.type
_entity.pdbx_description
1 polymer ?
#
loop_
_entity_poly.entity_id
_entity_poly.type
_entity_poly.pdbx_seq_one_letter_code
_entity_poly.pdbx_strand_id
1 'polypeptide(L)'
;MPLPRGSVRAAYPGTCPACFKDYVKGEVITKVTDRWGHSACAPRQMSAAEREFTRNKARIESGETFRGQKPSDWRRGASPSSTRPAR
;
A
#
# COMPACT_ATOMS: atom_id res chain seq x y z
N MET A 1 14.80 -3.65 -25.80
CA MET A 1 14.01 -3.03 -24.71
C MET A 1 14.06 -3.92 -23.49
N PRO A 2 14.51 -3.43 -22.33
CA PRO A 2 14.45 -4.17 -21.07
C PRO A 2 12.99 -4.46 -20.69
N LEU A 3 12.73 -5.66 -20.17
CA LEU A 3 11.40 -5.99 -19.64
C LEU A 3 11.19 -5.30 -18.28
N PRO A 4 9.94 -5.00 -17.89
CA PRO A 4 9.63 -4.56 -16.55
C PRO A 4 10.14 -5.57 -15.51
N ARG A 5 10.60 -5.08 -14.35
CA ARG A 5 11.09 -5.95 -13.27
C ARG A 5 10.03 -6.98 -12.88
N GLY A 6 10.44 -8.25 -12.79
CA GLY A 6 9.52 -9.36 -12.47
C GLY A 6 8.70 -9.90 -13.65
N SER A 7 8.87 -9.34 -14.85
CA SER A 7 8.25 -9.86 -16.08
C SER A 7 9.26 -10.67 -16.91
N VAL A 8 8.76 -11.68 -17.62
CA VAL A 8 9.53 -12.53 -18.54
C VAL A 8 8.76 -12.72 -19.84
N ARG A 9 9.43 -13.18 -20.90
CA ARG A 9 8.74 -13.65 -22.10
C ARG A 9 8.32 -15.11 -21.92
N ALA A 10 7.07 -15.42 -22.26
CA ALA A 10 6.54 -16.77 -22.15
C ALA A 10 7.34 -17.74 -23.02
N ALA A 11 7.91 -18.79 -22.41
CA ALA A 11 8.57 -19.85 -23.16
C ALA A 11 7.57 -20.75 -23.91
N TYR A 12 6.37 -20.89 -23.35
CA TYR A 12 5.26 -21.71 -23.84
C TYR A 12 3.94 -20.95 -23.72
N PRO A 13 2.92 -21.23 -24.56
CA PRO A 13 1.59 -20.70 -24.36
C PRO A 13 0.96 -21.24 -23.07
N GLY A 14 -0.02 -20.53 -22.52
CA GLY A 14 -0.76 -20.96 -21.34
C GLY A 14 -1.94 -20.05 -21.04
N THR A 15 -2.74 -20.41 -20.04
CA THR A 15 -3.96 -19.69 -19.69
C THR A 15 -3.74 -18.79 -18.47
N CYS A 16 -4.10 -17.52 -18.58
CA CYS A 16 -3.98 -16.57 -17.48
C CYS A 16 -5.00 -16.88 -16.37
N PRO A 17 -4.58 -17.03 -15.10
CA PRO A 17 -5.47 -17.41 -13.99
C PRO A 17 -6.47 -16.31 -13.57
N ALA A 18 -6.27 -15.06 -14.02
CA ALA A 18 -7.07 -13.91 -13.59
C ALA A 18 -8.14 -13.52 -14.60
N CYS A 19 -7.84 -13.59 -15.91
CA CYS A 19 -8.78 -13.25 -16.97
C CYS A 19 -9.22 -14.46 -17.82
N PHE A 20 -8.64 -15.64 -17.55
CA PHE A 20 -8.92 -16.90 -18.26
C PHE A 20 -8.66 -16.87 -19.78
N LYS A 21 -7.99 -15.83 -20.28
CA LYS A 21 -7.52 -15.76 -21.67
C LYS A 21 -6.15 -16.41 -21.79
N ASP A 22 -5.90 -17.01 -22.94
CA ASP A 22 -4.60 -17.57 -23.27
C ASP A 22 -3.60 -16.46 -23.60
N TYR A 23 -2.36 -16.65 -23.15
CA TYR A 23 -1.19 -15.90 -23.60
C TYR A 23 -0.34 -16.80 -24.49
N VAL A 24 0.33 -16.20 -25.48
CA VAL A 24 1.13 -16.94 -26.46
C VAL A 24 2.63 -16.95 -26.13
N LYS A 25 3.38 -17.86 -26.75
CA LYS A 25 4.84 -17.88 -26.64
C LYS A 25 5.42 -16.53 -27.07
N GLY A 26 6.36 -16.01 -26.29
CA GLY A 26 7.03 -14.73 -26.51
C GLY A 26 6.32 -13.53 -25.91
N GLU A 27 5.07 -13.69 -25.45
CA GLU A 27 4.31 -12.62 -24.80
C GLU A 27 4.90 -12.28 -23.43
N VAL A 28 4.78 -11.02 -23.02
CA VAL A 28 5.30 -10.56 -21.74
C VAL A 28 4.35 -10.95 -20.62
N ILE A 29 4.76 -11.95 -19.86
CA ILE A 29 4.04 -12.49 -18.70
C ILE A 29 4.72 -12.08 -17.41
N THR A 30 3.94 -12.06 -16.33
CA THR A 30 4.45 -11.83 -14.97
C THR A 30 3.81 -12.82 -14.02
N LYS A 31 4.31 -12.86 -12.79
CA LYS A 31 3.74 -13.71 -11.74
C LYS A 31 2.43 -13.11 -11.24
N VAL A 32 1.33 -13.79 -11.53
CA VAL A 32 -0.02 -13.50 -11.02
C VAL A 32 -0.29 -14.52 -9.93
N THR A 33 -0.27 -14.08 -8.67
CA THR A 33 -0.28 -14.95 -7.47
C THR A 33 0.85 -15.99 -7.52
N ASP A 34 0.54 -17.27 -7.71
CA ASP A 34 1.51 -18.37 -7.81
C ASP A 34 1.69 -18.93 -9.23
N ARG A 35 0.97 -18.38 -10.22
CA ARG A 35 1.03 -18.81 -11.63
C ARG A 35 1.46 -17.66 -12.54
N TRP A 36 1.77 -17.98 -13.80
CA TRP A 36 2.07 -16.98 -14.81
C TRP A 36 0.79 -16.44 -15.45
N GLY A 37 0.80 -15.16 -15.81
CA GLY A 37 -0.30 -14.54 -16.52
C GLY A 37 0.07 -13.19 -17.11
N HIS A 38 -0.90 -12.53 -17.72
CA HIS A 38 -0.69 -11.20 -18.32
C HIS A 38 -0.19 -10.20 -17.28
N SER A 39 0.73 -9.32 -17.69
CA SER A 39 1.25 -8.22 -16.86
C SER A 39 0.13 -7.31 -16.32
N ALA A 40 -0.87 -7.01 -17.14
CA ALA A 40 -2.02 -6.20 -16.77
C ALA A 40 -2.95 -6.88 -15.74
N CYS A 41 -2.90 -8.22 -15.65
CA CYS A 41 -3.73 -9.00 -14.74
C CYS A 41 -3.04 -9.26 -13.39
N ALA A 42 -1.79 -8.85 -13.24
CA ALA A 42 -1.07 -9.04 -11.99
C ALA A 42 -1.59 -8.08 -10.91
N PRO A 43 -1.69 -8.54 -9.65
CA PRO A 43 -2.01 -7.66 -8.56
C PRO A 43 -0.96 -6.54 -8.50
N ARG A 44 -1.41 -5.29 -8.42
CA ARG A 44 -0.52 -4.15 -8.22
C ARG A 44 0.25 -4.36 -6.92
N GLN A 45 1.56 -4.50 -7.03
CA GLN A 45 2.45 -4.50 -5.88
C GLN A 45 2.49 -3.08 -5.33
N MET A 46 1.72 -2.82 -4.28
CA MET A 46 1.79 -1.56 -3.55
C MET A 46 3.23 -1.37 -3.06
N SER A 47 3.79 -0.19 -3.29
CA SER A 47 5.09 0.19 -2.77
C SER A 47 5.12 0.14 -1.24
N ALA A 48 6.31 0.07 -0.65
CA ALA A 48 6.45 0.13 0.81
C ALA A 48 5.80 1.39 1.39
N ALA A 49 5.96 2.53 0.70
CA ALA A 49 5.36 3.81 1.07
C ALA A 49 3.82 3.77 1.06
N GLU A 50 3.21 3.21 0.01
CA GLU A 50 1.74 3.11 -0.07
C GLU A 50 1.17 2.17 1.01
N ARG A 51 1.87 1.08 1.32
CA ARG A 51 1.48 0.17 2.42
C ARG A 51 1.54 0.89 3.76
N GLU A 52 2.61 1.65 4.00
CA GLU A 52 2.76 2.43 5.23
C GLU A 52 1.71 3.53 5.35
N PHE A 53 1.44 4.25 4.26
CA PHE A 53 0.38 5.24 4.21
C PHE A 53 -0.98 4.62 4.58
N THR A 54 -1.31 3.47 4.00
CA THR A 54 -2.59 2.77 4.26
C THR A 54 -2.71 2.38 5.73
N ARG A 55 -1.63 1.87 6.34
CA ARG A 55 -1.59 1.55 7.77
C ARG A 55 -1.79 2.79 8.64
N ASN A 56 -1.07 3.88 8.35
CA ASN A 56 -1.17 5.11 9.13
C ASN A 56 -2.58 5.72 9.03
N LYS A 57 -3.17 5.73 7.84
CA LYS A 57 -4.55 6.16 7.63
C LYS A 57 -5.53 5.35 8.49
N ALA A 58 -5.43 4.02 8.48
CA ALA A 58 -6.31 3.17 9.28
C ALA A 58 -6.20 3.45 10.80
N ARG A 59 -5.00 3.78 11.30
CA ARG A 59 -4.77 4.16 12.71
C ARG A 59 -5.38 5.53 13.07
N ILE A 60 -5.42 6.45 12.11
CA ILE A 60 -6.11 7.74 12.28
C ILE A 60 -7.62 7.53 12.28
N GLU A 61 -8.14 6.77 11.31
CA GLU A 61 -9.58 6.48 11.18
C GLU A 61 -10.14 5.65 12.35
N SER A 62 -9.36 4.72 12.91
CA SER A 62 -9.76 3.97 14.11
C SER A 62 -9.78 4.82 15.39
N GLY A 63 -9.23 6.05 15.32
CA GLY A 63 -9.06 6.96 16.44
C GLY A 63 -7.94 6.54 17.40
N GLU A 64 -7.15 5.51 17.08
CA GLU A 64 -6.02 5.05 17.91
C GLU A 64 -5.07 6.20 18.24
N THR A 65 -4.80 7.07 17.27
CA THR A 65 -3.91 8.24 17.44
C THR A 65 -4.46 9.31 18.38
N PHE A 66 -5.77 9.33 18.66
CA PHE A 66 -6.44 10.33 19.50
C PHE A 66 -6.87 9.79 20.87
N ARG A 67 -7.05 8.48 21.03
CA ARG A 67 -7.57 7.82 22.26
C ARG A 67 -6.68 7.97 23.51
N GLY A 68 -5.48 8.52 23.39
CA GLY A 68 -4.57 8.79 24.51
C GLY A 68 -4.18 10.26 24.69
N GLN A 69 -4.68 11.18 23.85
CA GLN A 69 -4.33 12.60 23.95
C GLN A 69 -5.24 13.28 24.97
N LYS A 70 -4.66 13.79 26.07
CA LYS A 70 -5.37 14.65 27.01
C LYS A 70 -5.97 15.82 26.22
N PRO A 71 -7.27 16.12 26.35
CA PRO A 71 -7.83 17.34 25.79
C PRO A 71 -6.95 18.52 26.21
N SER A 72 -6.54 19.34 25.24
CA SER A 72 -5.75 20.53 25.55
C SER A 72 -6.50 21.37 26.59
N ASP A 73 -5.85 21.70 27.68
CA ASP A 73 -6.34 22.66 28.68
C ASP A 73 -6.17 24.11 28.22
N TRP A 74 -5.77 24.31 26.96
CA TRP A 74 -5.68 25.61 26.31
C TRP A 74 -6.99 26.38 26.44
N ARG A 75 -6.89 27.58 27.02
CA ARG A 75 -7.96 28.57 27.08
C ARG A 75 -7.47 29.82 26.40
N ARG A 76 -8.39 30.59 25.79
CA ARG A 76 -8.08 31.89 25.19
C ARG A 76 -7.36 32.77 26.23
N GLY A 77 -6.09 33.11 25.97
CA GLY A 77 -5.23 33.88 26.88
C GLY A 77 -4.19 33.07 27.68
N ALA A 78 -4.18 31.73 27.59
CA ALA A 78 -3.20 30.87 28.24
C ALA A 78 -2.48 29.99 27.21
N SER A 79 -1.15 30.06 27.15
CA SER A 79 -0.36 29.18 26.28
C SER A 79 -0.32 27.75 26.88
N PRO A 80 -0.23 26.67 26.07
CA PRO A 80 -0.19 25.30 26.60
C PRO A 80 0.98 25.02 27.57
N SER A 81 2.03 25.85 27.54
CA SER A 81 3.18 25.79 28.46
C SER A 81 3.02 26.64 29.71
N SER A 82 1.85 27.28 29.92
CA SER A 82 1.61 28.19 31.03
C SER A 82 1.19 27.43 32.30
N THR A 83 2.03 26.52 32.78
CA THR A 83 1.85 25.95 34.12
C THR A 83 2.37 26.97 35.14
N ARG A 84 1.49 27.50 35.99
CA ARG A 84 1.91 28.34 37.12
C ARG A 84 2.69 27.43 38.10
N PRO A 85 3.95 27.72 38.46
CA PRO A 85 4.64 26.94 39.48
C PRO A 85 3.86 27.06 40.79
N ALA A 86 3.55 25.92 41.40
CA ALA A 86 2.96 25.87 42.73
C ALA A 86 3.97 26.46 43.73
N ARG A 87 3.47 27.36 44.60
CA ARG A 87 4.25 27.97 45.68
C ARG A 87 4.11 27.15 46.95
#